data_AF-A0A9E3LIK0-F1
#
_entry.id   AF-A0A9E3LIK0-F1
#
_cell.length_a   1.000
_cell.length_b   1.000
_cell.length_c   1.000
_cell.angle_alpha   90.00
_cell.angle_beta   90.00
_cell.angle_gamma   90.00
#
_symmetry.space_group_name_H-M   'P 1'
#
loop_
_entity.id
_entity.type
_entity.pdbx_description
1 polymer ?
#
loop_
_entity_poly.entity_id
_entity_poly.type
_entity_poly.pdbx_seq_one_letter_code
_entity_poly.pdbx_strand_id
1 'polypeptide(L)' 'MGVRQDCRHYSTRTMADGVVQRCRVEANHDTPFACPQGCLFFEPRSITDAGWQRFGEERGHDERGGE' A
#
# COMPACT_ATOMS: atom_id res chain seq x y z
N MET A 1 12.00 12.16 -12.38
CA MET A 1 11.15 10.98 -12.12
C MET A 1 11.30 10.61 -10.66
N GLY A 2 10.19 10.33 -9.97
CA GLY A 2 10.18 9.94 -8.55
C GLY A 2 10.12 8.42 -8.34
N VAL A 3 9.81 8.01 -7.12
CA VAL A 3 9.62 6.59 -6.75
C VAL A 3 8.32 6.01 -7.32
N ARG A 4 8.33 4.74 -7.74
CA ARG A 4 7.14 4.02 -8.21
C ARG A 4 6.45 3.32 -7.04
N GLN A 5 5.37 3.92 -6.52
CA GLN A 5 4.62 3.38 -5.37
C GLN A 5 3.89 2.07 -5.71
N ASP A 6 3.57 1.89 -6.98
CA ASP A 6 3.04 0.69 -7.62
C ASP A 6 4.06 -0.46 -7.73
N CYS A 7 5.34 -0.26 -7.37
CA CYS A 7 6.34 -1.33 -7.40
C CYS A 7 6.32 -2.17 -6.11
N ARG A 8 6.36 -3.50 -6.23
CA ARG A 8 6.43 -4.44 -5.09
C ARG A 8 7.70 -4.27 -4.25
N HIS A 9 8.79 -3.82 -4.86
CA HIS A 9 10.08 -3.64 -4.20
C HIS A 9 10.24 -2.31 -3.49
N TYR A 10 9.30 -1.39 -3.68
CA TYR A 10 9.29 -0.11 -3.00
C TYR A 10 8.85 -0.29 -1.54
N SER A 11 9.66 0.23 -0.61
CA SER A 11 9.41 0.17 0.83
C SER A 11 9.48 1.57 1.43
N THR A 12 8.50 1.89 2.28
CA THR A 12 8.47 3.14 3.04
C THR A 12 8.32 2.81 4.50
N ARG A 13 9.13 3.44 5.35
CA ARG A 13 9.04 3.31 6.80
C ARG A 13 9.05 4.69 7.42
N THR A 14 8.04 4.97 8.24
CA THR A 14 8.03 6.14 9.12
C THR A 14 8.81 5.81 10.38
N MET A 15 9.76 6.68 10.74
CA MET A 15 10.57 6.63 11.94
C MET A 15 10.35 7.93 12.73
N ALA A 16 10.85 7.99 13.97
CA ALA A 16 10.71 9.18 14.80
C ALA A 16 11.30 10.46 14.15
N ASP A 17 12.35 10.28 13.35
CA ASP A 17 13.10 11.36 12.70
C ASP A 17 12.59 11.71 11.28
N GLY A 18 11.59 10.97 10.77
CA GLY A 18 11.04 11.23 9.44
C GLY A 18 10.66 9.97 8.66
N VAL A 19 10.55 10.11 7.33
CA VAL A 19 10.14 9.03 6.43
C VAL A 19 11.34 8.53 5.63
N VAL A 20 11.64 7.24 5.74
CA VAL A 20 12.69 6.57 4.97
C VAL A 20 12.07 5.78 3.84
N GLN A 21 12.57 5.99 2.62
CA GLN A 21 12.18 5.28 1.42
C GLN A 21 13.35 4.43 0.92
N ARG A 22 13.10 3.19 0.48
CA ARG A 22 14.13 2.26 -0.03
C ARG A 22 13.58 1.32 -1.11
N CYS A 23 14.39 0.99 -2.13
CA CYS A 23 14.12 -0.14 -3.02
C CYS A 23 14.81 -1.39 -2.46
N ARG A 24 14.07 -2.50 -2.33
CA ARG A 24 14.61 -3.74 -1.73
C ARG A 24 15.71 -4.40 -2.56
N VAL A 25 15.72 -4.18 -3.87
CA VAL A 25 16.71 -4.71 -4.81
C VAL A 25 17.78 -3.68 -5.19
N GLU A 26 17.78 -2.52 -4.54
CA GLU A 26 18.81 -1.47 -4.71
C GLU A 26 18.97 -0.99 -6.16
N ALA A 27 17.94 -1.16 -6.99
CA ALA A 27 17.91 -0.70 -8.38
C ALA A 27 17.57 0.80 -8.51
N ASN A 28 17.32 1.50 -7.40
CA ASN A 28 17.05 2.94 -7.38
C ASN A 28 18.36 3.74 -7.33
N HIS A 29 18.30 5.01 -7.73
CA HIS A 29 19.37 5.96 -7.46
C HIS A 29 19.33 6.40 -5.99
N ASP A 30 20.48 6.61 -5.36
CA ASP A 30 20.55 7.13 -3.98
C ASP A 30 20.25 8.64 -3.90
N THR A 31 20.55 9.40 -4.96
CA THR A 31 20.30 10.85 -5.00
C THR A 31 20.03 11.30 -6.43
N PRO A 32 18.89 11.94 -6.73
CA PRO A 32 17.65 12.01 -5.94
C PRO A 32 17.01 10.62 -5.87
N PHE A 33 16.57 10.18 -4.68
CA PHE A 33 16.02 8.85 -4.47
C PHE A 33 14.89 8.53 -5.46
N ALA A 34 15.20 7.76 -6.52
CA ALA A 34 14.32 7.64 -7.69
C ALA A 34 14.52 6.30 -8.42
N CYS A 35 13.44 5.80 -9.03
CA CYS A 35 13.51 4.63 -9.90
C CYS A 35 14.00 5.02 -11.31
N PRO A 36 14.88 4.23 -11.94
CA PRO A 36 15.30 4.46 -13.31
C PRO A 36 14.14 4.25 -14.29
N GLN A 37 14.18 4.99 -15.41
CA GLN A 37 13.21 4.83 -16.48
C GLN A 37 13.41 3.46 -17.15
N GLY A 38 12.38 2.62 -17.17
CA GLY A 38 12.47 1.24 -17.68
C GLY A 38 13.14 0.25 -16.73
N CYS A 39 13.01 0.45 -15.40
CA CYS A 39 13.53 -0.49 -14.40
C CYS A 39 13.18 -1.96 -14.72
N LEU A 40 14.19 -2.79 -14.96
CA LEU A 40 14.06 -4.21 -15.30
C LEU A 40 13.48 -5.05 -14.16
N PHE A 41 13.67 -4.59 -12.92
CA PHE A 41 13.12 -5.21 -11.72
C PHE A 41 11.74 -4.65 -11.34
N PHE A 42 11.11 -3.86 -12.23
CA PHE A 42 9.77 -3.36 -11.94
C PHE A 42 8.78 -4.51 -11.91
N GLU A 43 8.29 -4.80 -10.71
CA GLU A 43 7.21 -5.76 -10.49
C GLU A 43 6.00 -5.01 -9.94
N PRO A 44 4.86 -4.99 -10.64
CA PRO A 44 3.66 -4.33 -10.14
C PRO A 44 3.22 -5.01 -8.84
N ARG A 45 3.04 -4.21 -7.80
CA ARG A 45 2.39 -4.63 -6.56
C ARG A 45 0.92 -4.82 -6.91
N SER A 46 0.48 -6.07 -7.00
CA SER A 46 -0.94 -6.38 -6.91
C SER A 46 -1.42 -5.99 -5.51
N ILE A 47 -1.83 -4.74 -5.35
CA ILE A 47 -2.71 -4.34 -4.28
C ILE A 47 -4.08 -4.84 -4.73
N THR A 48 -4.32 -6.15 -4.61
CA THR A 48 -5.69 -6.56 -4.34
C THR A 48 -6.01 -5.89 -3.01
N ASP A 49 -6.85 -4.85 -3.07
CA ASP A 49 -7.54 -4.35 -1.90
C ASP A 49 -8.25 -5.57 -1.29
N ALA A 50 -7.57 -6.27 -0.39
CA ALA A 50 -8.06 -7.48 0.20
C ALA A 50 -9.11 -7.07 1.24
N GLY A 51 -10.28 -6.65 0.76
CA GLY A 51 -11.57 -7.06 1.27
C GLY A 51 -11.92 -6.79 2.73
N TRP A 52 -11.34 -5.79 3.39
CA TRP A 52 -11.82 -5.40 4.72
C TRP A 52 -13.04 -4.49 4.59
N GLN A 53 -14.19 -5.07 4.25
CA GLN A 53 -15.48 -4.46 4.56
C GLN A 53 -15.62 -4.48 6.09
N ARG A 54 -15.61 -3.30 6.72
CA ARG A 54 -15.97 -3.20 8.14
C ARG A 54 -17.44 -3.53 8.26
N PHE A 55 -17.78 -4.78 8.60
CA PHE A 55 -19.10 -5.10 9.13
C PHE A 55 -19.20 -4.45 10.52
N GLY A 56 -19.59 -3.17 10.60
CA GLY A 56 -20.41 -2.72 11.72
C GLY A 56 -21.82 -3.22 11.42
N GLU A 57 -22.36 -4.21 12.13
CA GLU A 57 -23.10 -4.00 13.39
C GLU A 57 -24.06 -2.81 13.17
N GLU A 58 -25.36 -3.03 12.97
CA GLU A 58 -26.28 -3.28 14.09
C GLU A 58 -27.43 -4.24 13.78
N ARG A 59 -27.68 -5.08 14.78
CA ARG A 59 -28.78 -6.03 14.94
C ARG A 59 -30.14 -5.33 14.86
N GLY A 60 -31.04 -5.90 14.05
CA GLY A 60 -32.47 -5.59 14.05
C GLY A 60 -33.29 -6.86 13.83
N HIS A 61 -33.01 -7.90 14.59
CA HIS A 61 -33.93 -9.03 14.77
C HIS A 61 -34.86 -8.68 15.94
N ASP A 62 -36.01 -8.08 15.64
CA ASP A 62 -37.17 -8.09 16.55
C ASP A 62 -38.41 -8.51 15.75
N GLU A 63 -38.73 -9.80 15.89
CA GLU A 63 -40.06 -10.31 15.66
C GLU A 63 -40.95 -9.83 16.82
N ARG A 64 -42.00 -9.03 16.56
CA ARG A 64 -43.38 -9.13 17.13
C ARG A 64 -44.23 -7.85 16.99
N GLY A 65 -45.48 -8.05 16.55
CA GLY A 65 -46.65 -7.16 16.76
C GLY A 65 -47.08 -6.45 15.46
N GLY A 66 -48.20 -6.73 14.80
CA GLY A 66 -49.46 -7.32 15.26
C GLY A 66 -50.48 -6.21 15.51
N GLU A 67 -51.15 -5.75 14.46
CA GLU A 67 -52.51 -5.18 14.49
C GLU A 67 -53.24 -5.45 13.17
#